data_AF-A0A081S4A5-F1
#
_entry.id   AF-A0A081S4A5-F1
#
_cell.length_a   1.000
_cell.length_b   1.000
_cell.length_c   1.000
_cell.angle_alpha   90.00
_cell.angle_beta   90.00
_cell.angle_gamma   90.00
#
_symmetry.space_group_name_H-M   'P 1'
#
loop_
_entity.id
_entity.type
_entity.pdbx_description
1 polymer ?
#
loop_
_entity_poly.entity_id
_entity_poly.type
_entity_poly.pdbx_seq_one_letter_code
_entity_poly.pdbx_strand_id
1 'polypeptide(L)'
;MEILDDKIRIWLESAKFVKPVSGVYVLYNRKKEAIYIGESQNLQQTFTKYVDTDFENNLCKQKTHSYQREFVDNTKERKEILLEDFKDEHNGKIPICNDIIMTSSH
;
A
#
# COMPACT_ATOMS: atom_id res chain seq x y z
N MET A 1 -12.63 6.59 2.70
CA MET A 1 -12.85 6.18 1.30
C MET A 1 -12.01 4.95 1.06
N GLU A 2 -12.64 3.87 0.61
CA GLU A 2 -11.95 2.63 0.24
C GLU A 2 -11.42 2.80 -1.18
N ILE A 3 -10.14 2.50 -1.41
CA ILE A 3 -9.50 2.71 -2.74
C ILE A 3 -9.63 1.44 -3.58
N LEU A 4 -9.63 0.28 -2.92
CA LEU A 4 -9.83 -1.02 -3.55
C LEU A 4 -11.19 -1.60 -3.14
N ASP A 5 -11.71 -2.53 -3.94
CA ASP A 5 -12.96 -3.25 -3.67
C ASP A 5 -12.82 -4.31 -2.55
N ASP A 6 -11.60 -4.83 -2.30
CA ASP A 6 -11.37 -5.80 -1.20
C ASP A 6 -11.54 -5.15 0.19
N LYS A 7 -11.90 -5.95 1.19
CA LYS A 7 -12.11 -5.47 2.55
C LYS A 7 -10.83 -4.88 3.17
N ILE A 8 -10.97 -3.81 3.96
CA ILE A 8 -9.89 -3.33 4.83
C ILE A 8 -9.52 -4.40 5.87
N ARG A 9 -8.22 -4.69 5.99
CA ARG A 9 -7.62 -5.68 6.91
C ARG A 9 -6.68 -4.99 7.89
N ILE A 10 -6.56 -5.52 9.10
CA ILE A 10 -5.58 -5.07 10.10
C ILE A 10 -4.26 -5.81 9.89
N TRP A 11 -3.14 -5.13 10.12
CA TRP A 11 -1.83 -5.77 10.15
C TRP A 11 -1.68 -6.64 11.39
N LEU A 12 -1.64 -7.95 11.16
CA LEU A 12 -1.39 -8.99 12.16
C LEU A 12 -0.37 -9.97 11.58
N GLU A 13 0.15 -10.90 12.38
CA GLU A 13 1.04 -11.96 11.88
C GLU A 13 0.40 -12.78 10.74
N SER A 14 -0.94 -12.86 10.71
CA SER A 14 -1.66 -13.53 9.63
C SER A 14 -1.52 -12.88 8.25
N ALA A 15 -1.06 -11.62 8.17
CA ALA A 15 -0.75 -10.96 6.92
C ALA A 15 0.37 -11.68 6.13
N LYS A 16 1.26 -12.41 6.83
CA LYS A 16 2.30 -13.28 6.24
C LYS A 16 1.74 -14.45 5.44
N PHE A 17 0.47 -14.83 5.66
CA PHE A 17 -0.18 -15.96 4.97
C PHE A 17 -1.03 -15.54 3.76
N VAL A 18 -0.86 -14.31 3.27
CA VAL A 18 -1.40 -13.93 1.96
C VAL A 18 -0.87 -14.85 0.85
N LYS A 19 -1.67 -15.04 -0.20
CA LYS A 19 -1.25 -15.80 -1.39
C LYS A 19 0.04 -15.21 -1.97
N PRO A 20 1.01 -16.04 -2.39
CA PRO A 20 2.27 -15.61 -3.00
C PRO A 20 2.06 -15.25 -4.48
N VAL A 21 1.22 -14.25 -4.73
CA VAL A 21 0.88 -13.77 -6.08
C VAL A 21 1.14 -12.27 -6.18
N SER A 22 1.22 -11.79 -7.42
CA SER A 22 1.30 -10.37 -7.75
C SER A 22 0.04 -9.62 -7.31
N GLY A 23 0.22 -8.34 -6.99
CA GLY A 23 -0.90 -7.48 -6.66
C GLY A 23 -0.50 -6.07 -6.26
N VAL A 24 -1.51 -5.25 -6.06
CA VAL A 24 -1.39 -3.90 -5.51
C VAL A 24 -1.96 -3.88 -4.10
N TYR A 25 -1.52 -2.92 -3.29
CA TYR A 25 -2.01 -2.75 -1.94
C TYR A 25 -2.00 -1.29 -1.53
N VAL A 26 -2.90 -0.97 -0.62
CA VAL A 26 -3.04 0.37 -0.05
C VAL A 26 -2.85 0.29 1.45
N LEU A 27 -2.03 1.17 1.99
CA LEU A 27 -1.79 1.30 3.43
C LEU A 27 -2.56 2.50 3.97
N TYR A 28 -3.23 2.29 5.09
CA TYR A 28 -4.04 3.31 5.77
C TYR A 28 -3.52 3.57 7.16
N ASN A 29 -3.53 4.84 7.58
CA ASN A 29 -3.24 5.20 8.96
C ASN A 29 -4.43 4.93 9.89
N ARG A 30 -4.29 5.24 11.20
CA ARG A 30 -5.37 5.08 12.19
C ARG A 30 -6.62 5.93 11.91
N LYS A 31 -6.49 7.02 11.14
CA LYS A 31 -7.60 7.88 10.72
C LYS A 31 -8.30 7.35 9.45
N LYS A 32 -7.90 6.18 8.94
CA LYS A 32 -8.37 5.59 7.68
C LYS A 32 -8.03 6.43 6.44
N GLU A 33 -6.98 7.25 6.52
CA GLU A 33 -6.44 7.97 5.38
C GLU A 33 -5.43 7.07 4.65
N ALA A 34 -5.54 6.97 3.33
CA ALA A 34 -4.56 6.26 2.53
C ALA A 34 -3.24 7.04 2.56
N ILE A 35 -2.18 6.38 3.04
CA ILE A 35 -0.85 6.98 3.18
C ILE A 35 0.16 6.41 2.19
N TYR A 36 -0.11 5.24 1.62
CA TYR A 36 0.75 4.63 0.61
C TYR A 36 -0.03 3.73 -0.34
N ILE A 37 0.24 3.82 -1.64
CA ILE A 37 -0.19 2.87 -2.67
C ILE A 37 1.06 2.19 -3.23
N GLY A 38 1.10 0.86 -3.11
CA GLY A 38 2.22 0.03 -3.49
C GLY A 38 1.83 -1.10 -4.43
N GLU A 39 2.84 -1.68 -5.05
CA GLU A 39 2.73 -2.88 -5.86
C GLU A 39 3.71 -3.94 -5.39
N SER A 40 3.45 -5.19 -5.76
CA SER A 40 4.35 -6.29 -5.51
C SER A 40 4.15 -7.40 -6.52
N GLN A 41 5.24 -8.00 -6.97
CA GLN A 41 5.21 -9.26 -7.74
C GLN A 41 4.95 -10.48 -6.84
N ASN A 42 5.07 -10.32 -5.51
CA ASN A 42 4.76 -11.34 -4.54
C ASN A 42 4.31 -10.70 -3.22
N LEU A 43 2.99 -10.61 -3.04
CA LEU A 43 2.39 -10.01 -1.84
C LEU A 43 2.82 -10.73 -0.56
N GLN A 44 3.01 -12.05 -0.59
CA GLN A 44 3.45 -12.81 0.58
C GLN A 44 4.82 -12.36 1.06
N GLN A 45 5.78 -12.28 0.14
CA GLN A 45 7.13 -11.84 0.47
C GLN A 45 7.14 -10.40 0.99
N THR A 46 6.38 -9.51 0.34
CA THR A 46 6.32 -8.09 0.74
C THR A 46 5.69 -7.91 2.11
N PHE A 47 4.59 -8.60 2.38
CA PHE A 47 3.86 -8.47 3.64
C PHE A 47 4.64 -9.12 4.78
N THR A 48 5.29 -10.27 4.54
CA THR A 48 6.21 -10.87 5.49
C THR A 48 7.33 -9.90 5.85
N LYS A 49 7.95 -9.26 4.85
CA LYS A 49 8.97 -8.24 5.10
C LYS A 49 8.44 -7.11 5.97
N TYR A 50 7.25 -6.58 5.68
CA TYR A 50 6.66 -5.50 6.47
C TYR A 50 6.38 -5.90 7.92
N VAL A 51 5.89 -7.11 8.15
CA VAL A 51 5.64 -7.58 9.52
C VAL A 51 6.96 -7.84 10.26
N ASP A 52 7.95 -8.44 9.60
CA ASP A 52 9.23 -8.82 10.24
C ASP A 52 10.14 -7.61 10.53
N THR A 53 10.03 -6.55 9.72
CA THR A 53 10.93 -5.39 9.78
C THR A 53 10.22 -4.10 10.20
N ASP A 54 8.97 -4.21 10.65
CA ASP A 54 8.11 -3.07 10.98
C ASP A 54 8.10 -2.03 9.84
N PHE A 55 7.62 -2.47 8.67
CA PHE A 55 7.59 -1.71 7.42
C PHE A 55 8.97 -1.20 6.97
N GLU A 56 9.98 -2.07 7.04
CA GLU A 56 11.38 -1.79 6.63
C GLU A 56 12.02 -0.64 7.41
N ASN A 57 11.56 -0.39 8.64
CA ASN A 57 11.91 0.78 9.44
C ASN A 57 11.62 2.12 8.71
N ASN A 58 10.71 2.13 7.74
CA ASN A 58 10.31 3.35 7.06
C ASN A 58 9.32 4.12 7.95
N LEU A 59 9.80 5.23 8.54
CA LEU A 59 9.04 6.08 9.46
C LEU A 59 7.68 6.54 8.92
N CYS A 60 7.54 6.69 7.59
CA CYS A 60 6.26 7.04 7.00
C CYS A 60 5.30 5.85 6.99
N LYS A 61 5.77 4.69 6.50
CA LYS A 61 4.96 3.46 6.41
C LYS A 61 4.63 2.86 7.78
N GLN A 62 5.46 3.04 8.81
CA GLN A 62 5.17 2.62 10.19
C GLN A 62 3.90 3.28 10.79
N LYS A 63 3.40 4.37 10.18
CA LYS A 63 2.11 4.98 10.57
C LYS A 63 0.89 4.15 10.13
N THR A 64 1.12 3.08 9.36
CA THR A 64 0.08 2.18 8.88
C THR A 64 -0.57 1.45 10.04
N HIS A 65 -1.89 1.30 9.94
CA HIS A 65 -2.71 0.53 10.87
C HIS A 65 -3.47 -0.58 10.15
N SER A 66 -3.93 -0.31 8.93
CA SER A 66 -4.70 -1.24 8.13
C SER A 66 -4.29 -1.19 6.66
N TYR A 67 -4.73 -2.16 5.88
CA TYR A 67 -4.45 -2.24 4.46
C TYR A 67 -5.62 -2.82 3.66
N GLN A 68 -5.66 -2.50 2.37
CA GLN A 68 -6.40 -3.26 1.35
C GLN A 68 -5.40 -3.88 0.38
N ARG A 69 -5.80 -4.91 -0.34
CA ARG A 69 -5.01 -5.53 -1.40
C ARG A 69 -5.89 -6.00 -2.54
N GLU A 70 -5.35 -6.02 -3.74
CA GLU A 70 -6.00 -6.54 -4.93
C GLU A 70 -4.98 -7.44 -5.66
N PHE A 71 -5.39 -8.65 -6.00
CA PHE A 71 -4.56 -9.56 -6.78
C PHE A 71 -4.69 -9.20 -8.25
N VAL A 72 -3.59 -8.89 -8.90
CA VAL A 72 -3.55 -8.45 -10.31
C VAL A 72 -2.19 -8.77 -10.91
N ASP A 73 -2.17 -9.18 -12.17
CA ASP A 73 -0.92 -9.52 -12.87
C ASP A 73 -0.16 -8.26 -13.31
N ASN A 74 -0.84 -7.29 -13.92
CA ASN A 74 -0.24 -6.02 -14.36
C ASN A 74 -0.20 -4.99 -13.21
N THR A 75 0.65 -5.26 -12.22
CA THR A 75 0.68 -4.46 -10.98
C THR A 75 1.09 -3.01 -11.20
N LYS A 76 1.95 -2.77 -12.19
CA LYS A 76 2.49 -1.44 -12.48
C LYS A 76 1.41 -0.52 -13.02
N GLU A 77 0.75 -0.95 -14.10
CA GLU A 77 -0.37 -0.22 -14.69
C GLU A 77 -1.48 0.00 -13.66
N ARG A 78 -1.82 -1.05 -12.89
CA ARG A 78 -2.87 -0.91 -11.87
C ARG A 78 -2.49 0.10 -10.78
N LYS A 79 -1.25 0.10 -10.31
CA LYS A 79 -0.76 1.10 -9.34
C LYS A 79 -0.79 2.51 -9.92
N GLU A 80 -0.42 2.69 -11.19
CA GLU A 80 -0.47 3.98 -11.87
C GLU A 80 -1.90 4.51 -11.91
N ILE A 81 -2.87 3.69 -12.34
CA ILE A 81 -4.30 4.02 -12.33
C ILE A 81 -4.77 4.43 -10.94
N LEU A 82 -4.44 3.65 -9.90
CA LEU A 82 -4.85 3.98 -8.52
C LEU A 82 -4.26 5.30 -8.00
N LEU A 83 -3.06 5.64 -8.44
CA LEU A 83 -2.44 6.93 -8.10
C LEU A 83 -3.09 8.09 -8.86
N GLU A 84 -3.52 7.88 -10.10
CA GLU A 84 -4.27 8.87 -10.89
C GLU A 84 -5.67 9.09 -10.31
N ASP A 85 -6.42 8.02 -10.05
CA ASP A 85 -7.75 8.08 -9.41
C ASP A 85 -7.66 8.84 -8.08
N PHE A 86 -6.67 8.52 -7.24
CA PHE A 86 -6.46 9.22 -5.97
C PHE A 86 -6.17 10.71 -6.15
N LYS A 87 -5.39 11.09 -7.17
CA LYS A 87 -5.10 12.51 -7.47
C LYS A 87 -6.36 13.25 -7.87
N ASP A 88 -7.18 12.66 -8.74
CA ASP A 88 -8.42 13.27 -9.21
C ASP A 88 -9.37 13.53 -8.05
N GLU A 89 -9.45 12.59 -7.10
CA GLU A 89 -10.26 12.75 -5.89
C GLU A 89 -9.64 13.71 -4.85
N HIS A 90 -8.33 13.94 -4.86
CA HIS A 90 -7.61 14.67 -3.81
C HIS A 90 -6.85 15.91 -4.32
N ASN A 91 -7.42 16.61 -5.30
CA ASN A 91 -6.90 17.89 -5.83
C ASN A 91 -5.44 17.77 -6.32
N GLY A 92 -5.12 16.70 -7.05
CA GLY A 92 -3.80 16.46 -7.63
C GLY A 92 -2.76 15.90 -6.65
N LYS A 93 -3.12 15.66 -5.39
CA LYS A 93 -2.21 15.11 -4.38
C LYS A 93 -2.11 13.59 -4.47
N ILE A 94 -0.96 13.05 -4.10
CA ILE A 94 -0.75 11.60 -3.91
C ILE A 94 -0.67 11.26 -2.42
N PRO A 95 -0.73 9.98 -2.03
CA PRO A 95 -0.55 9.59 -0.64
C PRO A 95 0.81 10.05 -0.10
N ILE A 96 0.82 10.54 1.14
CA ILE A 96 1.98 11.24 1.72
C ILE A 96 3.28 10.41 1.69
N CYS A 97 3.21 9.09 1.88
CA CYS A 97 4.41 8.25 1.83
C CYS A 97 4.88 8.00 0.40
N ASN A 98 4.00 8.04 -0.60
CA ASN A 98 4.45 7.99 -2.00
C ASN A 98 5.25 9.25 -2.35
N ASP A 99 4.77 10.43 -1.92
CA ASP A 99 5.44 11.72 -2.14
C ASP A 99 6.82 11.80 -1.48
N ILE A 100 6.92 11.44 -0.19
CA ILE A 100 8.20 11.44 0.55
C ILE A 100 9.22 10.50 -0.09
N ILE A 101 8.79 9.33 -0.58
CA ILE A 101 9.70 8.37 -1.20
C ILE A 101 10.20 8.88 -2.58
N MET A 102 9.34 9.55 -3.35
CA MET A 102 9.72 10.15 -4.63
C MET A 102 10.72 11.31 -4.44
N THR A 103 10.52 12.14 -3.42
CA THR A 103 11.40 13.28 -3.11
C THR A 103 12.74 12.87 -2.49
N SER A 104 12.81 11.75 -1.76
CA SER A 104 14.05 11.24 -1.16
C SER A 104 15.02 10.58 -2.15
N SER A 105 14.66 10.54 -3.44
CA SER A 105 15.46 9.94 -4.53
C SER A 105 16.24 10.99 -5.36
N HIS A 106 16.28 12.24 -4.90
CA HIS A 106 17.08 13.35 -5.44
C HIS A 106 18.08 13.84 -4.39
#